data_AF-B4LU75-F1
#
_entry.id   AF-B4LU75-F1
#
_cell.length_a   1.000
_cell.length_b   1.000
_cell.length_c   1.000
_cell.angle_alpha   90.00
_cell.angle_beta   90.00
_cell.angle_gamma   90.00
#
_symmetry.space_group_name_H-M   'P 1'
#
loop_
_entity.id
_entity.type
_entity.pdbx_description
1 polymer ?
#
loop_
_entity_poly.entity_id
_entity_poly.type
_entity_poly.pdbx_seq_one_letter_code
_entity_poly.pdbx_strand_id
1 'polypeptide(L)'
;MEPTSKQHEDSMDIVDAVARKDFMLDRLNKRNKDRQNYLDVKLEQRSKECAQNEGVDYFAQSFGQRAYDIEQRIGAMQLDSGDAPLPDLSKLFADITLQIQELQRYLTVSTMFLSDYKIKSCQNALNSLTSACDEARQRLMPKKKFGFSGKKSVVKHKLPLDLCKVDAPEKTPKTGGTSSAFTWTISNQRNAHIVLRAEQVNGQDITISNVHKCLVELQGHAGSVQVSNASQCTLLCGPVARSFFAEQLERCTVAIACQQLRLHSSQATRIYLHVTCRAIIEDCREIEIDVYNYDYAELEADYEQSGLNKSQNNYTDVADFNWLSPDVHSPNWTLLKDHAAPNWSAVRRDFLNNIASDGKDAVKDATMI
;
A
#
# COMPACT_ATOMS: atom_id res chain seq x y z
N MET A 1 -81.84 21.93 34.35
CA MET A 1 -80.66 22.82 34.21
C MET A 1 -79.79 22.55 35.43
N GLU A 2 -78.58 22.03 35.38
CA GLU A 2 -77.57 21.76 34.33
C GLU A 2 -76.60 20.69 34.89
N PRO A 3 -76.09 19.78 34.05
CA PRO A 3 -74.75 19.23 34.27
C PRO A 3 -73.95 19.36 32.97
N THR A 4 -73.40 20.54 32.69
CA THR A 4 -72.66 20.80 31.44
C THR A 4 -71.26 21.38 31.64
N SER A 5 -70.87 21.73 32.88
CA SER A 5 -69.59 22.41 33.14
C SER A 5 -68.41 21.47 33.41
N LYS A 6 -68.59 20.36 34.15
CA LYS A 6 -67.45 19.48 34.54
C LYS A 6 -66.91 18.56 33.43
N GLN A 7 -67.74 18.15 32.47
CA GLN A 7 -67.26 17.33 31.34
C GLN A 7 -66.51 18.15 30.28
N HIS A 8 -66.66 19.48 30.29
CA HIS A 8 -65.98 20.36 29.33
C HIS A 8 -64.56 20.73 29.79
N GLU A 9 -64.34 20.91 31.09
CA GLU A 9 -63.00 21.16 31.66
C GLU A 9 -62.08 19.93 31.54
N ASP A 10 -62.56 18.73 31.89
CA ASP A 10 -61.77 17.48 31.77
C ASP A 10 -61.42 17.15 30.30
N SER A 11 -62.32 17.43 29.36
CA SER A 11 -62.03 17.27 27.92
C SER A 11 -60.99 18.27 27.42
N MET A 12 -60.99 19.50 27.95
CA MET A 12 -60.05 20.54 27.51
C MET A 12 -58.64 20.28 28.04
N ASP A 13 -58.50 19.81 29.28
CA ASP A 13 -57.21 19.44 29.88
C ASP A 13 -56.57 18.20 29.24
N ILE A 14 -57.37 17.22 28.80
CA ILE A 14 -56.87 16.05 28.06
C ILE A 14 -56.37 16.45 26.66
N VAL A 15 -57.07 17.35 25.98
CA VAL A 15 -56.66 17.86 24.66
C VAL A 15 -55.35 18.66 24.77
N ASP A 16 -55.19 19.44 25.84
CA ASP A 16 -53.98 20.22 26.12
C ASP A 16 -52.78 19.33 26.49
N ALA A 17 -53.02 18.22 27.22
CA ALA A 17 -52.00 17.23 27.54
C ALA A 17 -51.54 16.42 26.31
N VAL A 18 -52.47 16.07 25.40
CA VAL A 18 -52.16 15.40 24.13
C VAL A 18 -51.35 16.34 23.22
N ALA A 19 -51.73 17.61 23.11
CA ALA A 19 -51.00 18.61 22.35
C ALA A 19 -49.56 18.82 22.88
N ARG A 20 -49.36 18.82 24.21
CA ARG A 20 -48.01 18.90 24.82
C ARG A 20 -47.17 17.66 24.54
N LYS A 21 -47.79 16.47 24.52
CA LYS A 21 -47.10 15.21 24.21
C LYS A 21 -46.68 15.14 22.75
N ASP A 22 -47.54 15.57 21.83
CA ASP A 22 -47.25 15.64 20.40
C ASP A 22 -46.15 16.67 20.11
N PHE A 23 -46.20 17.83 20.76
CA PHE A 23 -45.13 18.84 20.66
C PHE A 23 -43.77 18.34 21.18
N MET A 24 -43.76 17.54 22.26
CA MET A 24 -42.53 16.91 22.76
C MET A 24 -42.01 15.83 21.82
N LEU A 25 -42.90 15.02 21.23
CA LEU A 25 -42.55 13.98 20.27
C LEU A 25 -41.97 14.58 18.98
N ASP A 26 -42.56 15.66 18.48
CA ASP A 26 -42.03 16.41 17.33
C ASP A 26 -40.67 17.04 17.62
N ARG A 27 -40.46 17.63 18.81
CA ARG A 27 -39.14 18.13 19.22
C ARG A 27 -38.09 17.03 19.31
N LEU A 28 -38.48 15.82 19.72
CA LEU A 28 -37.59 14.67 19.82
C LEU A 28 -37.24 14.12 18.44
N ASN A 29 -38.23 13.94 17.58
CA ASN A 29 -38.06 13.48 16.20
C ASN A 29 -37.22 14.46 15.39
N LYS A 30 -37.43 15.77 15.57
CA LYS A 30 -36.59 16.82 14.97
C LYS A 30 -35.13 16.72 15.43
N ARG A 31 -34.89 16.59 16.75
CA ARG A 31 -33.53 16.39 17.28
C ARG A 31 -32.85 15.12 16.77
N ASN A 32 -33.60 14.02 16.64
CA ASN A 32 -33.08 12.78 16.10
C ASN A 32 -32.74 12.89 14.62
N LYS A 33 -33.58 13.57 13.83
CA LYS A 33 -33.35 13.86 12.41
C LYS A 33 -32.15 14.80 12.21
N ASP A 34 -32.04 15.84 13.03
CA ASP A 34 -30.91 16.77 12.99
C ASP A 34 -29.60 16.05 13.37
N ARG A 35 -29.64 15.16 14.37
CA ARG A 35 -28.48 14.32 14.75
C ARG A 35 -28.08 13.37 13.63
N GLN A 36 -29.05 12.73 12.97
CA GLN A 36 -28.80 11.83 11.86
C GLN A 36 -28.18 12.57 10.67
N ASN A 37 -28.78 13.70 10.27
CA ASN A 37 -28.24 14.54 9.20
C ASN A 37 -26.82 15.04 9.51
N TYR A 38 -26.53 15.42 10.76
CA TYR A 38 -25.18 15.83 11.16
C TYR A 38 -24.17 14.68 11.02
N LEU A 39 -24.55 13.47 11.42
CA LEU A 39 -23.70 12.28 11.28
C LEU A 39 -23.47 11.95 9.79
N ASP A 40 -24.52 11.99 8.98
CA ASP A 40 -24.46 11.70 7.54
C ASP A 40 -23.58 12.72 6.81
N VAL A 41 -23.73 14.01 7.07
CA VAL A 41 -22.88 15.07 6.50
C VAL A 41 -21.42 14.90 6.92
N LYS A 42 -21.16 14.55 8.19
CA LYS A 42 -19.81 14.33 8.71
C LYS A 42 -19.16 13.05 8.14
N LEU A 43 -19.94 12.01 7.89
CA LEU A 43 -19.52 10.80 7.18
C LEU A 43 -19.20 11.12 5.72
N GLU A 44 -20.06 11.87 5.04
CA GLU A 44 -19.88 12.24 3.64
C GLU A 44 -18.65 13.15 3.44
N GLN A 45 -18.42 14.11 4.34
CA GLN A 45 -17.25 14.98 4.31
C GLN A 45 -15.96 14.19 4.52
N ARG A 46 -15.92 13.29 5.52
CA ARG A 46 -14.78 12.38 5.72
C ARG A 46 -14.55 11.46 4.53
N SER A 47 -15.62 10.96 3.91
CA SER A 47 -15.55 10.12 2.71
C SER A 47 -14.89 10.87 1.54
N LYS A 48 -15.25 12.14 1.33
CA LYS A 48 -14.67 12.99 0.26
C LYS A 48 -13.19 13.31 0.49
N GLU A 49 -12.81 13.67 1.71
CA GLU A 49 -11.42 13.97 2.07
C GLU A 49 -10.53 12.72 2.01
N CYS A 50 -11.06 11.55 2.40
CA CYS A 50 -10.37 10.27 2.29
C CYS A 50 -10.17 9.86 0.82
N ALA A 51 -11.22 9.98 -0.02
CA ALA A 51 -11.17 9.59 -1.42
C ALA A 51 -10.16 10.42 -2.25
N GLN A 52 -10.02 11.72 -1.96
CA GLN A 52 -9.04 12.58 -2.64
C GLN A 52 -7.60 12.22 -2.28
N ASN A 53 -7.32 11.94 -1.00
CA ASN A 53 -5.98 11.54 -0.57
C ASN A 53 -5.63 10.12 -1.02
N GLU A 54 -6.61 9.20 -1.03
CA GLU A 54 -6.46 7.82 -1.50
C GLU A 54 -6.07 7.74 -2.99
N GLY A 55 -6.68 8.57 -3.85
CA GLY A 55 -6.34 8.60 -5.27
C GLY A 55 -4.90 9.04 -5.54
N VAL A 56 -4.38 9.98 -4.74
CA VAL A 56 -3.01 10.50 -4.84
C VAL A 56 -1.97 9.49 -4.37
N ASP A 57 -2.25 8.79 -3.27
CA ASP A 57 -1.33 7.81 -2.69
C ASP A 57 -1.29 6.52 -3.53
N TYR A 58 -2.46 6.01 -3.94
CA TYR A 58 -2.55 4.87 -4.87
C TYR A 58 -1.83 5.15 -6.19
N PHE A 59 -1.97 6.37 -6.72
CA PHE A 59 -1.23 6.79 -7.90
C PHE A 59 0.28 6.78 -7.66
N ALA A 60 0.75 7.38 -6.57
CA ALA A 60 2.17 7.48 -6.29
C ALA A 60 2.82 6.08 -6.16
N GLN A 61 2.13 5.16 -5.48
CA GLN A 61 2.58 3.79 -5.31
C GLN A 61 2.55 3.00 -6.62
N SER A 62 1.43 3.03 -7.35
CA SER A 62 1.28 2.31 -8.63
C SER A 62 2.25 2.83 -9.69
N PHE A 63 2.43 4.15 -9.76
CA PHE A 63 3.39 4.79 -10.65
C PHE A 63 4.82 4.40 -10.28
N GLY A 64 5.16 4.47 -8.98
CA GLY A 64 6.48 4.12 -8.46
C GLY A 64 6.85 2.67 -8.73
N GLN A 65 5.94 1.72 -8.45
CA GLN A 65 6.19 0.30 -8.69
C GLN A 65 6.41 0.00 -10.18
N ARG A 66 5.56 0.52 -11.06
CA ARG A 66 5.71 0.33 -12.52
C ARG A 66 7.00 0.96 -13.04
N ALA A 67 7.37 2.14 -12.54
CA ALA A 67 8.64 2.77 -12.88
C ALA A 67 9.83 1.90 -12.45
N TYR A 68 9.80 1.39 -11.22
CA TYR A 68 10.83 0.51 -10.68
C TYR A 68 10.96 -0.80 -11.47
N ASP A 69 9.84 -1.45 -11.82
CA ASP A 69 9.85 -2.68 -12.61
C ASP A 69 10.48 -2.46 -13.99
N ILE A 70 10.22 -1.31 -14.62
CA ILE A 70 10.86 -0.91 -15.88
C ILE A 70 12.37 -0.70 -15.67
N GLU A 71 12.78 0.00 -14.60
CA GLU A 71 14.22 0.19 -14.27
C GLU A 71 14.94 -1.15 -14.07
N GLN A 72 14.34 -2.08 -13.32
CA GLN A 72 14.92 -3.40 -13.09
C GLN A 72 15.03 -4.21 -14.38
N ARG A 73 14.04 -4.16 -15.26
CA ARG A 73 14.12 -4.82 -16.57
C ARG A 73 15.24 -4.23 -17.43
N ILE A 74 15.38 -2.90 -17.47
CA ILE A 74 16.48 -2.23 -18.17
C ILE A 74 17.85 -2.65 -17.57
N GLY A 75 17.96 -2.72 -16.25
CA GLY A 75 19.17 -3.11 -15.53
C GLY A 75 19.56 -4.59 -15.72
N ALA A 76 18.60 -5.51 -15.68
CA ALA A 76 18.83 -6.93 -15.91
C ALA A 76 19.43 -7.20 -17.30
N MET A 77 18.99 -6.46 -18.33
CA MET A 77 19.56 -6.55 -19.67
C MET A 77 21.01 -6.05 -19.76
N GLN A 78 21.44 -5.18 -18.84
CA GLN A 78 22.83 -4.72 -18.81
C GLN A 78 23.76 -5.80 -18.23
N LEU A 79 23.28 -6.65 -17.32
CA LEU A 79 24.07 -7.67 -16.61
C LEU A 79 24.25 -8.98 -17.40
N ASP A 80 23.24 -9.40 -18.18
CA ASP A 80 23.27 -10.66 -18.95
C ASP A 80 23.97 -10.55 -20.33
N SER A 81 24.80 -9.52 -20.53
CA SER A 81 25.47 -9.24 -21.80
C SER A 81 26.73 -10.09 -22.06
N GLY A 82 26.61 -11.40 -21.85
CA GLY A 82 27.58 -12.42 -22.25
C GLY A 82 26.91 -13.50 -23.10
N ASP A 83 26.85 -13.28 -24.42
CA ASP A 83 26.74 -14.33 -25.45
C ASP A 83 25.37 -15.02 -25.70
N ALA A 84 24.23 -14.34 -25.47
CA ALA A 84 22.91 -14.90 -25.82
C ALA A 84 22.56 -14.71 -27.33
N PRO A 85 21.99 -15.73 -28.02
CA PRO A 85 21.65 -15.66 -29.45
C PRO A 85 20.51 -14.68 -29.76
N LEU A 86 20.49 -14.21 -31.02
CA LEU A 86 19.78 -13.04 -31.53
C LEU A 86 18.26 -13.15 -31.88
N PRO A 87 17.39 -13.88 -31.14
CA PRO A 87 15.96 -13.59 -31.22
C PRO A 87 15.29 -13.48 -29.84
N ASP A 88 15.42 -12.32 -29.17
CA ASP A 88 14.30 -11.73 -28.40
C ASP A 88 14.54 -10.30 -27.89
N LEU A 89 15.77 -9.78 -27.94
CA LEU A 89 16.08 -8.40 -27.46
C LEU A 89 15.21 -7.32 -28.12
N SER A 90 14.91 -7.45 -29.42
CA SER A 90 14.06 -6.49 -30.12
C SER A 90 12.61 -6.50 -29.62
N LYS A 91 12.07 -7.66 -29.21
CA LYS A 91 10.73 -7.73 -28.63
C LYS A 91 10.74 -7.17 -27.22
N LEU A 92 11.75 -7.53 -26.44
CA LEU A 92 11.92 -7.07 -25.07
C LEU A 92 12.04 -5.54 -24.97
N PHE A 93 12.80 -4.90 -25.88
CA PHE A 93 12.85 -3.44 -25.99
C PHE A 93 11.53 -2.82 -26.47
N ALA A 94 10.78 -3.52 -27.33
CA ALA A 94 9.46 -3.06 -27.76
C ALA A 94 8.47 -3.10 -26.59
N ASP A 95 8.49 -4.17 -25.79
CA ASP A 95 7.65 -4.34 -24.60
C ASP A 95 7.96 -3.26 -23.54
N ILE A 96 9.23 -2.97 -23.26
CA ILE A 96 9.60 -1.87 -22.36
C ILE A 96 9.11 -0.52 -22.89
N THR A 97 9.26 -0.27 -24.18
CA THR A 97 8.79 0.99 -24.79
C THR A 97 7.27 1.12 -24.63
N LEU A 98 6.54 0.01 -24.77
CA LEU A 98 5.09 -0.05 -24.56
C LEU A 98 4.74 0.23 -23.09
N GLN A 99 5.44 -0.37 -22.13
CA GLN A 99 5.25 -0.13 -20.70
C GLN A 99 5.51 1.34 -20.30
N ILE A 100 6.54 1.99 -20.87
CA ILE A 100 6.80 3.42 -20.65
C ILE A 100 5.63 4.27 -21.19
N GLN A 101 5.11 3.94 -22.37
CA GLN A 101 3.95 4.64 -22.95
C GLN A 101 2.67 4.46 -22.12
N GLU A 102 2.43 3.25 -21.59
CA GLU A 102 1.33 2.98 -20.67
C GLU A 102 1.44 3.77 -19.37
N LEU A 103 2.66 3.86 -18.82
CA LEU A 103 2.94 4.65 -17.62
C LEU A 103 2.74 6.16 -17.86
N GLN A 104 3.11 6.66 -19.04
CA GLN A 104 2.86 8.04 -19.46
C GLN A 104 1.35 8.33 -19.63
N ARG A 105 0.59 7.39 -20.19
CA ARG A 105 -0.88 7.47 -20.27
C ARG A 105 -1.50 7.49 -18.87
N TYR A 106 -1.00 6.64 -17.96
CA TYR A 106 -1.45 6.58 -16.58
C TYR A 106 -1.25 7.91 -15.83
N LEU A 107 -0.09 8.55 -15.98
CA LEU A 107 0.16 9.90 -15.45
C LEU A 107 -0.82 10.93 -16.03
N THR A 108 -1.04 10.91 -17.35
CA THR A 108 -1.91 11.87 -18.05
C THR A 108 -3.35 11.82 -17.52
N VAL A 109 -3.92 10.62 -17.39
CA VAL A 109 -5.26 10.40 -16.84
C VAL A 109 -5.35 10.82 -15.36
N SER A 110 -4.23 10.76 -14.65
CA SER A 110 -4.17 11.02 -13.21
C SER A 110 -3.90 12.49 -12.85
N THR A 111 -3.55 13.34 -13.83
CA THR A 111 -3.22 14.75 -13.59
C THR A 111 -4.31 15.54 -12.85
N MET A 112 -5.59 15.14 -13.00
CA MET A 112 -6.73 15.84 -12.40
C MET A 112 -6.74 15.86 -10.86
N PHE A 113 -6.00 14.97 -10.21
CA PHE A 113 -5.92 14.87 -8.74
C PHE A 113 -4.50 15.01 -8.20
N LEU A 114 -3.51 15.31 -9.05
CA LEU A 114 -2.10 15.43 -8.63
C LEU A 114 -1.67 16.90 -8.54
N SER A 115 -0.75 17.18 -7.62
CA SER A 115 -0.11 18.50 -7.54
C SER A 115 0.88 18.71 -8.68
N ASP A 116 1.07 19.97 -9.10
CA ASP A 116 2.06 20.35 -10.14
C ASP A 116 3.46 19.82 -9.85
N TYR A 117 3.85 19.78 -8.56
CA TYR A 117 5.12 19.22 -8.13
C TYR A 117 5.22 17.72 -8.42
N LYS A 118 4.19 16.93 -8.04
CA LYS A 118 4.16 15.48 -8.31
C LYS A 118 4.12 15.20 -9.82
N ILE A 119 3.35 15.97 -10.58
CA ILE A 119 3.27 15.85 -12.04
C ILE A 119 4.67 16.03 -12.66
N LYS A 120 5.39 17.10 -12.30
CA LYS A 120 6.76 17.35 -12.78
C LYS A 120 7.74 16.24 -12.36
N SER A 121 7.66 15.77 -11.12
CA SER A 121 8.50 14.67 -10.65
C SER A 121 8.29 13.38 -11.46
N CYS A 122 7.03 13.03 -11.74
CA CYS A 122 6.69 11.85 -12.53
C CYS A 122 7.09 12.00 -14.01
N GLN A 123 6.94 13.20 -14.59
CA GLN A 123 7.43 13.50 -15.94
C GLN A 123 8.96 13.35 -16.04
N ASN A 124 9.70 13.83 -15.04
CA ASN A 124 11.15 13.67 -14.99
C ASN A 124 11.54 12.19 -14.93
N ALA A 125 10.87 11.38 -14.10
CA ALA A 125 11.11 9.94 -14.03
C ALA A 125 10.86 9.24 -15.38
N LEU A 126 9.78 9.57 -16.08
CA LEU A 126 9.48 9.04 -17.43
C LEU A 126 10.57 9.41 -18.45
N ASN A 127 11.06 10.64 -18.41
CA ASN A 127 12.14 11.10 -19.29
C ASN A 127 13.46 10.36 -19.01
N SER A 128 13.77 10.12 -17.74
CA SER A 128 14.92 9.31 -17.32
C SER A 128 14.81 7.85 -17.80
N LEU A 129 13.65 7.21 -17.61
CA LEU A 129 13.37 5.85 -18.09
C LEU A 129 13.51 5.72 -19.60
N THR A 130 12.96 6.70 -20.34
CA THR A 130 13.05 6.73 -21.81
C THR A 130 14.51 6.83 -22.26
N SER A 131 15.28 7.73 -21.64
CA SER A 131 16.70 7.91 -21.94
C SER A 131 17.52 6.66 -21.63
N ALA A 132 17.28 6.03 -20.49
CA ALA A 132 17.97 4.79 -20.08
C ALA A 132 17.66 3.62 -21.03
N CYS A 133 16.40 3.49 -21.46
CA CYS A 133 15.99 2.48 -22.44
C CYS A 133 16.69 2.68 -23.80
N ASP A 134 16.78 3.93 -24.28
CA ASP A 134 17.43 4.24 -25.55
C ASP A 134 18.95 4.05 -25.50
N GLU A 135 19.60 4.39 -24.38
CA GLU A 135 21.02 4.12 -24.15
C GLU A 135 21.32 2.61 -24.14
N ALA A 136 20.52 1.84 -23.40
CA ALA A 136 20.62 0.38 -23.37
C ALA A 136 20.42 -0.24 -24.77
N ARG A 137 19.44 0.27 -25.53
CA ARG A 137 19.19 -0.16 -26.91
C ARG A 137 20.36 0.14 -27.84
N GLN A 138 20.98 1.32 -27.75
CA GLN A 138 22.14 1.67 -28.57
C GLN A 138 23.38 0.82 -28.24
N ARG A 139 23.57 0.49 -26.97
CA ARG A 139 24.69 -0.33 -26.48
C ARG A 139 24.55 -1.80 -26.88
N LEU A 140 23.37 -2.37 -26.73
CA LEU A 140 23.10 -3.80 -26.98
C LEU A 140 22.73 -4.08 -28.44
N MET A 141 22.23 -3.08 -29.17
CA MET A 141 21.95 -3.15 -30.61
C MET A 141 22.60 -1.99 -31.37
N PRO A 142 23.94 -1.89 -31.39
CA PRO A 142 24.62 -0.87 -32.16
C PRO A 142 24.29 -1.10 -33.64
N LYS A 143 23.57 -0.15 -34.24
CA LYS A 143 23.23 -0.21 -35.67
C LYS A 143 24.54 -0.34 -36.44
N LYS A 144 24.70 -1.44 -37.20
CA LYS A 144 25.79 -1.55 -38.19
C LYS A 144 25.66 -0.35 -39.12
N LYS A 145 26.56 0.64 -39.01
CA LYS A 145 26.71 1.64 -40.06
C LYS A 145 27.09 0.85 -41.31
N PHE A 146 26.26 0.93 -42.34
CA PHE A 146 26.55 0.43 -43.67
C PHE A 146 27.92 0.98 -44.09
N GLY A 147 28.95 0.18 -43.92
CA GLY A 147 30.28 0.45 -44.43
C GLY A 147 30.26 0.18 -45.92
N PHE A 148 30.02 1.22 -46.72
CA PHE A 148 30.37 1.19 -48.13
C PHE A 148 31.87 0.95 -48.24
N SER A 149 32.26 -0.27 -48.61
CA SER A 149 33.64 -0.62 -48.95
C SER A 149 34.05 0.13 -50.23
N GLY A 150 34.66 1.30 -50.07
CA GLY A 150 35.45 1.96 -51.11
C GLY A 150 36.93 1.57 -50.98
N LYS A 151 37.50 1.01 -52.06
CA LYS A 151 38.90 0.56 -52.17
C LYS A 151 39.94 1.67 -51.90
N LYS A 152 41.07 1.22 -51.36
CA LYS A 152 42.32 1.89 -50.91
C LYS A 152 42.93 2.96 -51.85
N SER A 153 43.62 3.95 -51.25
CA SER A 153 45.02 4.29 -51.56
C SER A 153 45.64 5.22 -50.49
N VAL A 154 46.96 5.11 -50.32
CA VAL A 154 47.86 5.57 -49.23
C VAL A 154 48.40 6.99 -49.48
N VAL A 155 48.80 7.76 -48.44
CA VAL A 155 50.15 8.36 -48.19
C VAL A 155 50.18 9.14 -46.84
N LYS A 156 51.33 9.07 -46.16
CA LYS A 156 51.74 9.54 -44.82
C LYS A 156 51.98 11.07 -44.71
N HIS A 157 51.92 11.66 -43.50
CA HIS A 157 53.09 12.21 -42.76
C HIS A 157 52.77 13.00 -41.44
N LYS A 158 53.50 12.64 -40.37
CA LYS A 158 54.14 13.38 -39.24
C LYS A 158 53.43 14.48 -38.39
N LEU A 159 53.57 14.34 -37.06
CA LEU A 159 53.49 15.33 -35.94
C LEU A 159 54.75 16.27 -35.93
N PRO A 160 54.88 17.39 -35.13
CA PRO A 160 54.29 17.69 -33.79
C PRO A 160 53.95 19.17 -33.40
N LEU A 161 53.29 19.33 -32.23
CA LEU A 161 53.29 20.38 -31.16
C LEU A 161 53.54 21.90 -31.49
N ASP A 162 52.63 22.82 -31.09
CA ASP A 162 52.77 23.70 -29.89
C ASP A 162 51.65 24.76 -29.64
N LEU A 163 51.29 24.91 -28.35
CA LEU A 163 50.86 26.07 -27.51
C LEU A 163 49.82 27.16 -27.92
N CYS A 164 48.77 27.33 -27.09
CA CYS A 164 48.49 28.51 -26.19
C CYS A 164 47.04 28.46 -25.61
N LYS A 165 46.85 28.38 -24.28
CA LYS A 165 46.36 29.44 -23.33
C LYS A 165 44.91 29.93 -23.61
N VAL A 166 43.93 30.10 -22.71
CA VAL A 166 43.71 30.36 -21.26
C VAL A 166 42.15 30.34 -21.13
N ASP A 167 41.42 29.83 -20.12
CA ASP A 167 41.20 30.33 -18.74
C ASP A 167 40.16 29.40 -18.04
N ALA A 168 40.19 29.36 -16.71
CA ALA A 168 39.29 28.59 -15.83
C ALA A 168 37.90 29.28 -15.68
N PRO A 169 36.84 28.70 -15.04
CA PRO A 169 36.90 28.13 -13.70
C PRO A 169 36.22 26.77 -13.50
N GLU A 170 36.87 26.07 -12.59
CA GLU A 170 36.46 24.92 -11.80
C GLU A 170 35.10 25.13 -11.10
N LYS A 171 34.16 24.20 -11.31
CA LYS A 171 33.07 23.91 -10.36
C LYS A 171 33.11 22.42 -10.03
N THR A 172 33.69 22.16 -8.87
CA THR A 172 33.45 21.01 -7.99
C THR A 172 32.18 20.21 -8.30
N PRO A 173 32.24 18.89 -8.57
CA PRO A 173 31.06 18.05 -8.45
C PRO A 173 30.84 17.81 -6.96
N LYS A 174 29.85 18.52 -6.39
CA LYS A 174 29.24 18.10 -5.12
C LYS A 174 28.54 16.77 -5.37
N THR A 175 29.10 15.74 -4.74
CA THR A 175 28.47 14.48 -4.38
C THR A 175 27.10 14.71 -3.75
N GLY A 176 26.13 13.86 -4.08
CA GLY A 176 24.87 13.75 -3.34
C GLY A 176 23.59 13.71 -4.17
N GLY A 177 23.61 13.16 -5.38
CA GLY A 177 22.40 12.72 -6.07
C GLY A 177 22.27 11.21 -5.96
N THR A 178 21.75 10.69 -4.85
CA THR A 178 21.25 9.31 -4.81
C THR A 178 19.80 9.33 -5.29
N SER A 179 19.59 8.91 -6.54
CA SER A 179 18.33 8.31 -6.96
C SER A 179 18.03 7.17 -5.97
N SER A 180 17.13 7.39 -5.02
CA SER A 180 16.77 6.35 -4.07
C SER A 180 15.98 5.28 -4.82
N ALA A 181 16.69 4.25 -5.29
CA ALA A 181 16.06 3.02 -5.72
C ALA A 181 15.10 2.58 -4.61
N PHE A 182 13.83 2.37 -4.97
CA PHE A 182 12.84 1.86 -4.04
C PHE A 182 13.37 0.56 -3.42
N THR A 183 13.54 0.55 -2.10
CA THR A 183 14.14 -0.56 -1.37
C THR A 183 13.08 -1.18 -0.49
N TRP A 184 12.83 -2.47 -0.70
CA TRP A 184 11.93 -3.24 0.16
C TRP A 184 12.54 -3.37 1.56
N THR A 185 11.78 -3.04 2.60
CA THR A 185 12.23 -3.19 3.99
C THR A 185 12.43 -4.68 4.33
N ILE A 186 11.49 -5.52 3.93
CA ILE A 186 11.56 -6.97 4.06
C ILE A 186 11.22 -7.56 2.69
N SER A 187 12.11 -8.37 2.12
CA SER A 187 11.82 -9.05 0.86
C SER A 187 12.37 -10.46 0.80
N ASN A 188 11.69 -11.32 0.03
CA ASN A 188 12.13 -12.66 -0.35
C ASN A 188 12.47 -13.57 0.85
N GLN A 189 11.64 -13.52 1.89
CA GLN A 189 11.83 -14.29 3.13
C GLN A 189 10.94 -15.54 3.11
N ARG A 190 11.47 -16.66 3.63
CA ARG A 190 10.71 -17.90 3.78
C ARG A 190 10.97 -18.53 5.14
N ASN A 191 9.94 -19.07 5.80
CA ASN A 191 10.05 -19.78 7.08
C ASN A 191 10.84 -18.99 8.14
N ALA A 192 10.60 -17.67 8.23
CA ALA A 192 11.39 -16.78 9.06
C ALA A 192 10.53 -16.04 10.09
N HIS A 193 11.08 -15.86 11.29
CA HIS A 193 10.53 -14.94 12.31
C HIS A 193 11.31 -13.63 12.26
N ILE A 194 10.63 -12.53 11.97
CA ILE A 194 11.23 -11.22 11.75
C ILE A 194 10.57 -10.22 12.69
N VAL A 195 11.36 -9.51 13.48
CA VAL A 195 10.87 -8.47 14.41
C VAL A 195 11.58 -7.17 14.10
N LEU A 196 10.82 -6.15 13.67
CA LEU A 196 11.30 -4.78 13.55
C LEU A 196 10.88 -4.01 14.80
N ARG A 197 11.84 -3.34 15.44
CA ARG A 197 11.63 -2.55 16.65
C ARG A 197 11.48 -1.06 16.34
N ALA A 198 11.20 -0.27 17.38
CA ALA A 198 10.97 1.17 17.31
C ALA A 198 12.01 1.92 16.45
N GLU A 199 13.29 1.56 16.53
CA GLU A 199 14.38 2.21 15.79
C GLU A 199 14.26 2.05 14.27
N GLN A 200 13.58 1.00 13.83
CA GLN A 200 13.40 0.65 12.41
C GLN A 200 12.01 1.03 11.89
N VAL A 201 11.02 1.12 12.78
CA VAL A 201 9.59 1.27 12.43
C VAL A 201 9.12 2.71 12.57
N ASN A 202 9.54 3.42 13.62
CA ASN A 202 8.92 4.69 14.02
C ASN A 202 9.05 5.78 12.94
N GLY A 203 7.91 6.25 12.46
CA GLY A 203 7.80 7.27 11.42
C GLY A 203 8.28 6.84 10.04
N GLN A 204 8.63 5.56 9.85
CA GLN A 204 9.09 5.01 8.57
C GLN A 204 7.95 4.35 7.80
N ASP A 205 8.05 4.39 6.47
CA ASP A 205 7.17 3.62 5.59
C ASP A 205 7.79 2.22 5.40
N ILE A 206 7.05 1.18 5.79
CA ILE A 206 7.53 -0.20 5.81
C ILE A 206 6.96 -0.95 4.60
N THR A 207 7.84 -1.59 3.83
CA THR A 207 7.45 -2.33 2.63
C THR A 207 7.89 -3.79 2.75
N ILE A 208 6.94 -4.71 2.53
CA ILE A 208 7.12 -6.15 2.67
C ILE A 208 6.75 -6.82 1.36
N SER A 209 7.67 -7.58 0.74
CA SER A 209 7.40 -8.30 -0.50
C SER A 209 7.84 -9.75 -0.50
N ASN A 210 7.10 -10.60 -1.24
CA ASN A 210 7.49 -11.98 -1.53
C ASN A 210 7.86 -12.79 -0.27
N VAL A 211 6.96 -12.82 0.71
CA VAL A 211 7.17 -13.55 1.98
C VAL A 211 6.30 -14.80 2.05
N HIS A 212 6.85 -15.91 2.54
CA HIS A 212 6.14 -17.18 2.61
C HIS A 212 6.38 -17.89 3.94
N LYS A 213 5.31 -18.28 4.64
CA LYS A 213 5.38 -18.93 5.96
C LYS A 213 6.23 -18.14 6.96
N CYS A 214 6.08 -16.82 7.00
CA CYS A 214 6.81 -15.95 7.91
C CYS A 214 5.91 -15.45 9.04
N LEU A 215 6.51 -15.24 10.22
CA LEU A 215 5.94 -14.42 11.28
C LEU A 215 6.67 -13.08 11.27
N VAL A 216 5.97 -12.01 10.96
CA VAL A 216 6.54 -10.65 10.91
C VAL A 216 5.88 -9.81 11.98
N GLU A 217 6.68 -9.18 12.82
CA GLU A 217 6.23 -8.31 13.90
C GLU A 217 6.83 -6.91 13.74
N LEU A 218 5.98 -5.90 13.60
CA LEU A 218 6.35 -4.49 13.55
C LEU A 218 5.96 -3.86 14.89
N GLN A 219 6.94 -3.68 15.78
CA GLN A 219 6.77 -3.06 17.10
C GLN A 219 7.21 -1.60 16.99
N GLY A 220 6.25 -0.69 16.85
CA GLY A 220 6.47 0.73 16.62
C GLY A 220 5.29 1.39 15.93
N HIS A 221 5.41 2.70 15.66
CA HIS A 221 4.43 3.47 14.91
C HIS A 221 4.89 3.75 13.47
N ALA A 222 4.58 2.84 12.53
CA ALA A 222 4.94 3.04 11.13
C ALA A 222 4.14 4.21 10.51
N GLY A 223 4.73 4.90 9.54
CA GLY A 223 4.03 5.91 8.74
C GLY A 223 2.94 5.27 7.87
N SER A 224 3.35 4.38 6.97
CA SER A 224 2.48 3.45 6.25
C SER A 224 3.11 2.07 6.17
N VAL A 225 2.29 1.04 5.93
CA VAL A 225 2.76 -0.32 5.71
C VAL A 225 2.20 -0.81 4.37
N GLN A 226 3.08 -1.30 3.51
CA GLN A 226 2.74 -1.90 2.23
C GLN A 226 3.18 -3.36 2.20
N VAL A 227 2.27 -4.27 1.86
CA VAL A 227 2.56 -5.70 1.72
C VAL A 227 2.18 -6.16 0.32
N SER A 228 3.09 -6.86 -0.36
CA SER A 228 2.84 -7.44 -1.68
C SER A 228 3.28 -8.90 -1.70
N ASN A 229 2.41 -9.79 -2.18
CA ASN A 229 2.69 -11.22 -2.33
C ASN A 229 3.17 -11.89 -1.02
N ALA A 230 2.23 -12.13 -0.10
CA ALA A 230 2.49 -12.87 1.13
C ALA A 230 1.58 -14.09 1.25
N SER A 231 2.17 -15.24 1.57
CA SER A 231 1.42 -16.50 1.66
C SER A 231 1.71 -17.26 2.95
N GLN A 232 0.68 -17.75 3.61
CA GLN A 232 0.77 -18.48 4.89
C GLN A 232 1.52 -17.70 5.98
N CYS A 233 1.44 -16.37 5.97
CA CYS A 233 2.18 -15.51 6.89
C CYS A 233 1.29 -15.02 8.04
N THR A 234 1.91 -14.72 9.17
CA THR A 234 1.29 -13.95 10.26
C THR A 234 1.99 -12.59 10.34
N LEU A 235 1.24 -11.51 10.16
CA LEU A 235 1.73 -10.14 10.16
C LEU A 235 1.13 -9.41 11.36
N LEU A 236 1.95 -9.07 12.35
CA LEU A 236 1.54 -8.36 13.56
C LEU A 236 2.13 -6.95 13.51
N CYS A 237 1.26 -5.95 13.44
CA CYS A 237 1.67 -4.56 13.28
C CYS A 237 1.14 -3.74 14.44
N GLY A 238 2.00 -2.92 15.03
CA GLY A 238 1.59 -1.82 15.89
C GLY A 238 0.78 -0.74 15.16
N PRO A 239 0.49 0.38 15.84
CA PRO A 239 -0.33 1.48 15.32
C PRO A 239 0.32 2.16 14.11
N VAL A 240 -0.29 2.03 12.93
CA VAL A 240 0.18 2.66 11.68
C VAL A 240 -0.51 4.01 11.49
N ALA A 241 0.30 5.07 11.44
CA ALA A 241 -0.19 6.46 11.46
C ALA A 241 -1.11 6.79 10.28
N ARG A 242 -0.93 6.18 9.11
CA ARG A 242 -1.74 6.44 7.91
C ARG A 242 -2.41 5.18 7.38
N SER A 243 -1.78 4.50 6.43
CA SER A 243 -2.40 3.45 5.64
C SER A 243 -1.69 2.11 5.79
N PHE A 244 -2.49 1.05 5.81
CA PHE A 244 -2.06 -0.31 5.57
C PHE A 244 -2.61 -0.75 4.21
N PHE A 245 -1.72 -0.98 3.25
CA PHE A 245 -2.05 -1.51 1.94
C PHE A 245 -1.49 -2.91 1.81
N ALA A 246 -2.32 -3.86 1.39
CA ALA A 246 -1.86 -5.20 1.09
C ALA A 246 -2.47 -5.72 -0.21
N GLU A 247 -1.65 -6.37 -1.03
CA GLU A 247 -2.07 -7.07 -2.23
C GLU A 247 -1.55 -8.51 -2.22
N GLN A 248 -2.34 -9.42 -2.80
CA GLN A 248 -1.95 -10.82 -2.99
C GLN A 248 -1.61 -11.52 -1.66
N LEU A 249 -2.44 -11.35 -0.63
CA LEU A 249 -2.37 -12.15 0.59
C LEU A 249 -3.11 -13.48 0.39
N GLU A 250 -2.46 -14.58 0.74
CA GLU A 250 -3.07 -15.91 0.66
C GLU A 250 -2.88 -16.68 1.97
N ARG A 251 -3.98 -17.07 2.63
CA ARG A 251 -3.94 -17.84 3.88
C ARG A 251 -3.14 -17.12 4.99
N CYS A 252 -3.28 -15.80 5.04
CA CYS A 252 -2.54 -14.96 5.99
C CYS A 252 -3.40 -14.64 7.22
N THR A 253 -2.73 -14.32 8.32
CA THR A 253 -3.32 -13.71 9.49
C THR A 253 -2.66 -12.35 9.72
N VAL A 254 -3.45 -11.29 9.78
CA VAL A 254 -2.95 -9.91 9.92
C VAL A 254 -3.57 -9.30 11.17
N ALA A 255 -2.76 -8.72 12.05
CA ALA A 255 -3.22 -7.87 13.14
C ALA A 255 -2.68 -6.47 12.92
N ILE A 256 -3.57 -5.49 12.75
CA ILE A 256 -3.20 -4.12 12.40
C ILE A 256 -4.14 -3.08 13.01
N ALA A 257 -3.55 -2.01 13.53
CA ALA A 257 -4.23 -0.76 13.81
C ALA A 257 -3.78 0.31 12.80
N CYS A 258 -4.69 0.94 12.07
CA CYS A 258 -4.36 1.96 11.06
C CYS A 258 -5.46 3.02 10.90
N GLN A 259 -5.22 4.08 10.12
CA GLN A 259 -6.32 4.97 9.73
C GLN A 259 -7.13 4.37 8.60
N GLN A 260 -6.45 3.80 7.61
CA GLN A 260 -7.05 3.26 6.39
C GLN A 260 -6.49 1.87 6.10
N LEU A 261 -7.37 0.92 5.80
CA LEU A 261 -7.01 -0.40 5.32
C LEU A 261 -7.46 -0.53 3.86
N ARG A 262 -6.55 -0.93 2.97
CA ARG A 262 -6.91 -1.36 1.61
C ARG A 262 -6.30 -2.73 1.31
N LEU A 263 -7.17 -3.67 0.96
CA LEU A 263 -6.80 -5.04 0.63
C LEU A 263 -7.20 -5.35 -0.81
N HIS A 264 -6.28 -5.88 -1.59
CA HIS A 264 -6.49 -6.20 -3.00
C HIS A 264 -6.12 -7.64 -3.33
N SER A 265 -6.87 -8.29 -4.23
CA SER A 265 -6.57 -9.64 -4.77
C SER A 265 -6.15 -10.67 -3.71
N SER A 266 -6.82 -10.67 -2.55
CA SER A 266 -6.42 -11.49 -1.39
C SER A 266 -7.46 -12.56 -1.07
N GLN A 267 -7.02 -13.71 -0.55
CA GLN A 267 -7.89 -14.84 -0.26
C GLN A 267 -7.62 -15.48 1.11
N ALA A 268 -8.68 -16.02 1.72
CA ALA A 268 -8.61 -16.83 2.93
C ALA A 268 -7.77 -16.14 4.04
N THR A 269 -8.04 -14.86 4.29
CA THR A 269 -7.19 -14.03 5.16
C THR A 269 -7.99 -13.53 6.35
N ARG A 270 -7.44 -13.73 7.54
CA ARG A 270 -7.98 -13.25 8.81
C ARG A 270 -7.35 -11.92 9.18
N ILE A 271 -8.15 -10.94 9.55
CA ILE A 271 -7.69 -9.59 9.88
C ILE A 271 -8.25 -9.16 11.24
N TYR A 272 -7.37 -9.00 12.22
CA TYR A 272 -7.66 -8.39 13.52
C TYR A 272 -7.42 -6.89 13.38
N LEU A 273 -8.50 -6.12 13.25
CA LEU A 273 -8.46 -4.76 12.71
C LEU A 273 -8.87 -3.72 13.75
N HIS A 274 -8.10 -2.64 13.80
CA HIS A 274 -8.52 -1.35 14.32
C HIS A 274 -8.37 -0.32 13.21
N VAL A 275 -9.49 0.26 12.75
CA VAL A 275 -9.46 1.23 11.64
C VAL A 275 -10.23 2.48 12.02
N THR A 276 -9.58 3.65 11.97
CA THR A 276 -10.25 4.89 12.37
C THR A 276 -11.12 5.47 11.25
N CYS A 277 -10.71 5.31 9.99
CA CYS A 277 -11.43 5.86 8.84
C CYS A 277 -12.24 4.77 8.13
N ARG A 278 -11.60 3.97 7.26
CA ARG A 278 -12.31 3.01 6.40
C ARG A 278 -11.43 1.80 6.08
N ALA A 279 -12.06 0.64 5.98
CA ALA A 279 -11.49 -0.56 5.39
C ALA A 279 -12.14 -0.82 4.02
N ILE A 280 -11.31 -1.04 3.00
CA ILE A 280 -11.74 -1.34 1.64
C ILE A 280 -11.12 -2.66 1.21
N ILE A 281 -11.92 -3.53 0.61
CA ILE A 281 -11.46 -4.75 -0.06
C ILE A 281 -11.84 -4.70 -1.54
N GLU A 282 -10.99 -5.25 -2.39
CA GLU A 282 -11.16 -5.32 -3.85
C GLU A 282 -10.58 -6.65 -4.36
N ASP A 283 -11.30 -7.37 -5.24
CA ASP A 283 -10.91 -8.70 -5.74
C ASP A 283 -10.58 -9.72 -4.63
N CYS A 284 -11.21 -9.60 -3.46
CA CYS A 284 -10.95 -10.46 -2.30
C CYS A 284 -12.01 -11.56 -2.13
N ARG A 285 -11.65 -12.64 -1.42
CA ARG A 285 -12.56 -13.74 -1.07
C ARG A 285 -12.19 -14.36 0.28
N GLU A 286 -13.18 -14.85 1.02
CA GLU A 286 -12.97 -15.50 2.32
C GLU A 286 -12.16 -14.63 3.29
N ILE A 287 -12.53 -13.35 3.39
CA ILE A 287 -11.93 -12.43 4.36
C ILE A 287 -12.70 -12.52 5.67
N GLU A 288 -12.00 -12.73 6.77
CA GLU A 288 -12.61 -12.79 8.10
C GLU A 288 -12.04 -11.66 8.95
N ILE A 289 -12.90 -10.87 9.60
CA ILE A 289 -12.49 -9.68 10.34
C ILE A 289 -12.92 -9.78 11.80
N ASP A 290 -12.01 -9.43 12.71
CA ASP A 290 -12.26 -9.34 14.14
C ASP A 290 -11.54 -8.13 14.74
N VAL A 291 -11.71 -7.87 16.04
CA VAL A 291 -11.11 -6.76 16.76
C VAL A 291 -9.59 -6.93 16.86
N TYR A 292 -8.85 -5.86 16.59
CA TYR A 292 -7.40 -5.80 16.87
C TYR A 292 -7.08 -6.12 18.33
N ASN A 293 -6.19 -7.10 18.55
CA ASN A 293 -5.82 -7.58 19.87
C ASN A 293 -4.30 -7.82 20.02
N TYR A 294 -3.47 -7.30 19.11
CA TYR A 294 -2.03 -7.42 19.24
C TYR A 294 -1.51 -6.47 20.32
N ASP A 295 -0.69 -7.02 21.22
CA ASP A 295 -0.21 -6.34 22.43
C ASP A 295 1.30 -6.55 22.59
N TYR A 296 2.00 -5.46 22.96
CA TYR A 296 3.43 -5.42 23.24
C TYR A 296 3.73 -4.21 24.15
N ALA A 297 4.89 -4.22 24.80
CA ALA A 297 5.17 -3.34 25.94
C ALA A 297 5.01 -1.84 25.64
N GLU A 298 5.38 -1.39 24.43
CA GLU A 298 5.37 0.00 24.00
C GLU A 298 4.08 0.44 23.27
N LEU A 299 3.07 -0.43 23.15
CA LEU A 299 1.88 -0.21 22.32
C LEU A 299 1.14 1.10 22.61
N GLU A 300 0.94 1.44 23.89
CA GLU A 300 0.22 2.68 24.25
C GLU A 300 0.98 3.94 23.81
N ALA A 301 2.31 3.94 23.95
CA ALA A 301 3.15 5.05 23.51
C ALA A 301 3.17 5.18 21.99
N ASP A 302 3.10 4.06 21.25
CA ASP A 302 2.99 4.08 19.79
C ASP A 302 1.61 4.55 19.31
N TYR A 303 0.53 4.24 20.03
CA TYR A 303 -0.79 4.80 19.74
C TYR A 303 -0.78 6.33 19.87
N GLU A 304 -0.19 6.86 20.94
CA GLU A 304 -0.05 8.31 21.15
C GLU A 304 0.78 8.97 20.04
N GLN A 305 1.93 8.39 19.71
CA GLN A 305 2.85 8.94 18.69
C GLN A 305 2.31 8.83 17.26
N SER A 306 1.56 7.76 16.95
CA SER A 306 0.92 7.58 15.63
C SER A 306 -0.23 8.57 15.37
N GLY A 307 -0.78 9.19 16.43
CA GLY A 307 -1.97 10.04 16.35
C GLY A 307 -3.26 9.26 16.07
N LEU A 308 -3.25 7.92 16.17
CA LEU A 308 -4.44 7.11 16.03
C LEU A 308 -5.34 7.24 17.25
N ASN A 309 -6.61 7.57 17.02
CA ASN A 309 -7.60 7.61 18.08
C ASN A 309 -8.10 6.20 18.42
N LYS A 310 -7.60 5.64 19.53
CA LYS A 310 -7.97 4.31 20.05
C LYS A 310 -9.45 4.16 20.40
N SER A 311 -10.18 5.26 20.63
CA SER A 311 -11.63 5.22 20.88
C SER A 311 -12.46 5.11 19.61
N GLN A 312 -11.84 5.27 18.42
CA GLN A 312 -12.52 5.26 17.14
C GLN A 312 -12.12 4.03 16.33
N ASN A 313 -13.00 3.04 16.31
CA ASN A 313 -12.75 1.80 15.57
C ASN A 313 -13.97 1.40 14.72
N ASN A 314 -13.79 1.39 13.40
CA ASN A 314 -14.80 1.06 12.39
C ASN A 314 -14.56 -0.33 11.76
N TYR A 315 -13.91 -1.26 12.46
CA TYR A 315 -13.57 -2.58 11.91
C TYR A 315 -14.76 -3.41 11.39
N THR A 316 -15.99 -3.08 11.84
CA THR A 316 -17.22 -3.75 11.40
C THR A 316 -17.84 -3.17 10.12
N ASP A 317 -17.30 -2.06 9.60
CA ASP A 317 -17.81 -1.38 8.40
C ASP A 317 -16.76 -1.45 7.28
N VAL A 318 -16.78 -2.56 6.54
CA VAL A 318 -15.83 -2.85 5.47
C VAL A 318 -16.52 -2.74 4.12
N ALA A 319 -15.97 -1.87 3.27
CA ALA A 319 -16.48 -1.64 1.94
C ALA A 319 -15.86 -2.62 0.94
N ASP A 320 -16.69 -3.42 0.29
CA ASP A 320 -16.27 -4.25 -0.83
C ASP A 320 -16.51 -3.49 -2.14
N PHE A 321 -15.42 -3.12 -2.81
CA PHE A 321 -15.45 -2.29 -4.02
C PHE A 321 -16.17 -2.99 -5.19
N ASN A 322 -16.08 -4.32 -5.27
CA ASN A 322 -16.67 -5.10 -6.35
C ASN A 322 -18.13 -5.48 -6.08
N TRP A 323 -18.64 -5.21 -4.87
CA TRP A 323 -19.99 -5.56 -4.47
C TRP A 323 -20.95 -4.39 -4.62
N LEU A 324 -21.70 -4.37 -5.73
CA LEU A 324 -22.59 -3.26 -6.10
C LEU A 324 -24.00 -3.36 -5.49
N SER A 325 -24.27 -4.35 -4.64
CA SER A 325 -25.59 -4.55 -4.02
C SER A 325 -25.64 -3.95 -2.62
N PRO A 326 -26.20 -2.73 -2.42
CA PRO A 326 -26.18 -2.06 -1.12
C PRO A 326 -27.08 -2.74 -0.08
N ASP A 327 -28.11 -3.47 -0.51
CA ASP A 327 -29.10 -4.09 0.37
C ASP A 327 -28.68 -5.48 0.90
N VAL A 328 -27.58 -6.03 0.39
CA VAL A 328 -27.12 -7.38 0.71
C VAL A 328 -25.66 -7.33 1.17
N HIS A 329 -25.35 -8.00 2.28
CA HIS A 329 -23.98 -8.11 2.76
C HIS A 329 -23.09 -8.80 1.71
N SER A 330 -21.88 -8.27 1.49
CA SER A 330 -20.92 -8.90 0.58
C SER A 330 -20.60 -10.34 1.03
N PRO A 331 -20.54 -11.33 0.12
CA PRO A 331 -20.10 -12.68 0.45
C PRO A 331 -18.58 -12.79 0.61
N ASN A 332 -17.81 -11.77 0.23
CA ASN A 332 -16.35 -11.83 0.18
C ASN A 332 -15.68 -11.59 1.53
N TRP A 333 -16.40 -11.04 2.49
CA TRP A 333 -15.93 -10.87 3.85
C TRP A 333 -17.00 -11.20 4.87
N THR A 334 -16.60 -11.49 6.10
CA THR A 334 -17.50 -11.69 7.24
C THR A 334 -16.82 -11.25 8.54
N LEU A 335 -17.63 -10.95 9.55
CA LEU A 335 -17.12 -10.86 10.92
C LEU A 335 -16.89 -12.25 11.48
N LEU A 336 -15.72 -12.46 12.09
CA LEU A 336 -15.38 -13.71 12.73
C LEU A 336 -16.29 -13.90 13.95
N LYS A 337 -17.19 -14.88 13.89
CA LYS A 337 -18.08 -15.26 14.99
C LYS A 337 -17.54 -16.54 15.61
N ASP A 338 -17.61 -16.66 16.93
CA ASP A 338 -17.33 -17.89 17.68
C ASP A 338 -15.89 -18.43 17.60
N HIS A 339 -14.92 -17.61 17.19
CA HIS A 339 -13.50 -17.95 17.26
C HIS A 339 -12.84 -17.23 18.44
N ALA A 340 -12.07 -17.96 19.25
CA ALA A 340 -11.29 -17.33 20.31
C ALA A 340 -10.21 -16.43 19.70
N ALA A 341 -10.08 -15.22 20.24
CA ALA A 341 -9.00 -14.32 19.84
C ALA A 341 -7.63 -15.03 20.04
N PRO A 342 -6.70 -14.89 19.08
CA PRO A 342 -5.45 -15.63 19.11
C PRO A 342 -4.57 -15.12 20.24
N ASN A 343 -3.91 -16.06 20.93
CA ASN A 343 -2.84 -15.72 21.84
C ASN A 343 -1.54 -15.59 21.03
N TRP A 344 -1.16 -14.35 20.71
CA TRP A 344 0.03 -14.08 19.88
C TRP A 344 1.33 -14.63 20.47
N SER A 345 1.43 -14.71 21.80
CA SER A 345 2.59 -15.33 22.46
C SER A 345 2.65 -16.84 22.24
N ALA A 346 1.49 -17.51 22.20
CA ALA A 346 1.41 -18.93 21.85
C ALA A 346 1.71 -19.14 20.36
N VAL A 347 1.12 -18.34 19.47
CA VAL A 347 1.38 -18.38 18.03
C VAL A 347 2.88 -18.22 17.73
N ARG A 348 3.54 -17.25 18.38
CA ARG A 348 4.99 -17.03 18.25
C ARG A 348 5.78 -18.26 18.70
N ARG A 349 5.43 -18.85 19.84
CA ARG A 349 6.09 -20.04 20.40
C ARG A 349 5.95 -21.23 19.46
N ASP A 350 4.74 -21.49 18.97
CA ASP A 350 4.45 -22.61 18.08
C ASP A 350 5.17 -22.45 16.74
N PHE A 351 5.21 -21.24 16.20
CA PHE A 351 5.97 -20.92 14.99
C PHE A 351 7.48 -21.20 15.15
N LEU A 352 8.09 -20.73 16.25
CA LEU A 352 9.50 -20.97 16.54
C LEU A 352 9.81 -22.45 16.75
N ASN A 353 8.91 -23.20 17.39
CA ASN A 353 9.05 -24.65 17.55
C ASN A 353 9.03 -25.37 16.20
N ASN A 354 8.13 -24.98 15.29
CA ASN A 354 8.01 -25.55 13.95
C ASN A 354 9.26 -25.27 13.09
N ILE A 355 9.83 -24.07 13.19
CA ILE A 355 11.11 -23.76 12.53
C ILE A 355 12.24 -24.65 13.07
N ALA A 356 12.29 -24.84 14.40
CA ALA A 356 13.31 -25.66 15.04
C ALA A 356 13.18 -27.16 14.70
N SER A 357 11.96 -27.67 14.47
CA SER A 357 11.74 -29.04 13.99
C SER A 357 12.14 -29.21 12.52
N ASP A 358 11.76 -28.27 11.65
CA ASP A 358 12.13 -28.29 10.23
C ASP A 358 13.65 -28.20 10.04
N GLY A 359 14.35 -27.48 10.93
CA GLY A 359 15.82 -27.44 10.97
C GLY A 359 16.49 -28.71 11.52
N LYS A 360 15.77 -29.54 12.29
CA LYS A 360 16.28 -30.84 12.78
C LYS A 360 16.07 -31.98 11.80
N ASP A 361 15.03 -31.92 10.96
CA ASP A 361 14.81 -32.89 9.89
C ASP A 361 15.73 -32.68 8.68
N ALA A 362 16.50 -31.57 8.64
CA ALA A 362 17.57 -31.34 7.67
C ALA A 362 18.92 -31.98 8.07
N VAL A 363 19.02 -32.65 9.23
CA VAL A 363 20.22 -33.39 9.66
C VAL A 363 19.84 -34.82 10.04
N LYS A 364 19.45 -35.61 9.04
CA LYS A 364 19.68 -37.06 9.06
C LYS A 364 20.20 -37.50 7.68
N ASP A 365 21.30 -38.23 7.75
CA ASP A 365 21.99 -38.95 6.68
C ASP A 365 22.93 -38.15 5.76
N ALA A 366 24.08 -37.81 6.34
CA ALA A 366 25.35 -37.87 5.62
C ALA A 366 26.53 -38.12 6.57
N THR A 367 26.62 -39.29 7.23
CA THR A 367 27.94 -39.88 7.55
C THR A 367 27.86 -41.37 7.92
N MET A 368 28.77 -42.15 7.31
CA MET A 368 29.17 -43.56 7.56
C MET A 368 28.26 -44.60 6.87
N ILE A 369 28.69 -45.39 5.88
CA ILE A 369 30.01 -45.93 5.47
C ILE A 369 30.11 -45.93 3.94
#